data_AF-A0A1W1BKS6-F1
#
_entry.id   AF-A0A1W1BKS6-F1
#
_cell.length_a   1.000
_cell.length_b   1.000
_cell.length_c   1.000
_cell.angle_alpha   90.00
_cell.angle_beta   90.00
_cell.angle_gamma   90.00
#
_symmetry.space_group_name_H-M   'P 1'
#
loop_
_entity.id
_entity.type
_entity.pdbx_description
1 polymer ?
#
loop_
_entity_poly.entity_id
_entity_poly.type
_entity_poly.pdbx_seq_one_letter_code
_entity_poly.pdbx_strand_id
1 'polypeptide(L)' 'MDIAKVFRDAKLELSKVIFPTKAQVKQAYISVIVVVSAIAAFLALVDLIMSSIVSGILG' A
#
# COMPACT_ATOMS: atom_id res chain seq x y z
N MET A 1 13.76 34.02 -14.23
CA MET A 1 13.61 32.57 -13.99
C MET A 1 13.68 31.87 -15.33
N ASP A 2 14.77 31.17 -15.62
CA ASP A 2 14.93 30.46 -16.90
C ASP A 2 14.09 29.19 -16.91
N ILE A 3 12.92 29.27 -17.54
CA ILE A 3 11.96 28.16 -17.64
C ILE A 3 12.60 26.96 -18.34
N ALA A 4 13.43 27.20 -19.36
CA ALA A 4 14.19 26.15 -20.06
C ALA A 4 15.14 25.36 -19.14
N LYS A 5 15.73 26.03 -18.14
CA LYS A 5 16.60 25.39 -17.15
C LYS A 5 15.81 24.48 -16.22
N VAL A 6 14.64 24.95 -15.75
CA VAL A 6 13.74 24.17 -14.89
C VAL A 6 13.30 22.86 -15.55
N PHE A 7 12.90 22.91 -16.83
CA PHE A 7 12.52 21.70 -17.56
C PHE A 7 13.68 20.72 -17.74
N ARG A 8 14.90 21.24 -17.96
CA ARG A 8 16.09 20.42 -18.14
C ARG A 8 16.55 19.75 -16.85
N ASP A 9 16.52 20.49 -15.75
CA ASP A 9 16.85 19.97 -14.42
C ASP A 9 15.80 18.94 -13.97
N ALA A 10 14.51 19.19 -14.18
CA ALA A 10 13.44 18.24 -13.88
C ALA A 10 13.56 16.92 -14.66
N LYS A 11 13.97 16.97 -15.93
CA LYS A 11 14.19 15.78 -16.76
C LYS A 11 15.39 14.95 -16.31
N LEU A 12 16.42 15.61 -15.77
CA LEU A 12 17.57 14.94 -15.16
C LEU A 12 17.18 14.24 -13.85
N GLU A 13 16.38 14.87 -12.98
CA GLU A 13 15.89 14.24 -11.76
C GLU A 13 14.98 13.03 -12.04
N LEU A 14 14.10 13.14 -13.04
CA LEU A 14 13.26 12.02 -13.51
C LEU A 14 14.09 10.81 -13.95
N SER A 15 15.28 11.03 -14.52
CA SER A 15 16.16 9.93 -14.94
C SER A 15 16.89 9.23 -13.77
N LYS A 16 16.92 9.86 -12.58
CA LYS A 16 17.46 9.25 -11.36
C LYS A 16 16.45 8.33 -10.67
N VAL A 17 15.16 8.49 -10.96
CA VAL A 17 14.12 7.64 -10.40
C VAL A 17 14.23 6.26 -11.06
N ILE A 18 14.48 5.24 -10.25
CA ILE A 18 14.48 3.86 -10.72
C ILE A 18 13.03 3.45 -10.93
N PHE A 19 12.58 3.42 -12.18
CA PHE A 19 11.26 2.91 -12.49
C PHE A 19 11.23 1.40 -12.27
N PRO A 20 10.18 0.89 -11.61
CA PRO A 20 10.07 -0.53 -11.35
C PRO A 20 9.89 -1.30 -12.66
N THR A 21 10.56 -2.44 -12.78
CA THR A 21 10.34 -3.34 -13.92
C THR A 21 8.98 -4.04 -13.78
N LYS A 22 8.41 -4.55 -14.89
CA LYS A 22 7.11 -5.26 -14.83
C LYS A 22 7.13 -6.47 -13.86
N ALA A 23 8.28 -7.12 -13.71
CA ALA A 23 8.46 -8.20 -12.75
C ALA A 23 8.45 -7.70 -11.29
N GLN A 24 9.13 -6.58 -11.00
CA GLN A 24 9.14 -5.97 -9.66
C GLN A 24 7.74 -5.51 -9.24
N VAL A 25 6.95 -4.94 -10.18
CA VAL A 25 5.56 -4.55 -9.91
C VAL A 25 4.71 -5.76 -9.51
N LYS A 26 4.83 -6.88 -10.24
CA LYS A 26 4.09 -8.11 -9.91
C LYS A 26 4.48 -8.66 -8.54
N GLN A 27 5.77 -8.64 -8.20
CA GLN A 27 6.24 -9.13 -6.92
C GLN A 27 5.79 -8.23 -5.75
N ALA A 28 5.91 -6.92 -5.90
CA ALA A 28 5.40 -5.96 -4.91
C ALA A 28 3.89 -6.09 -4.71
N TYR A 29 3.13 -6.28 -5.79
CA TYR A 29 1.69 -6.51 -5.73
C TYR A 29 1.33 -7.76 -4.90
N ILE A 30 1.99 -8.89 -5.17
CA ILE A 30 1.77 -10.13 -4.42
C ILE A 30 2.13 -9.93 -2.94
N SER A 31 3.26 -9.28 -2.65
CA SER A 31 3.69 -8.98 -1.28
C SER A 31 2.65 -8.17 -0.51
N VAL A 32 2.11 -7.13 -1.13
CA VAL A 32 1.10 -6.26 -0.49
C VAL A 32 -0.18 -7.05 -0.21
N ILE A 33 -0.66 -7.86 -1.16
CA ILE A 33 -1.87 -8.67 -0.96
C ILE A 33 -1.71 -9.64 0.21
N VAL A 34 -0.56 -10.32 0.32
CA VAL A 34 -0.32 -11.27 1.40
C VAL A 34 -0.33 -10.56 2.76
N VAL A 35 0.37 -9.43 2.88
CA VAL A 35 0.42 -8.69 4.15
C VAL A 35 -0.94 -8.11 4.53
N VAL A 36 -1.63 -7.48 3.58
CA VAL A 36 -2.95 -6.87 3.82
C VAL A 36 -4.00 -7.93 4.17
N SER A 37 -4.00 -9.08 3.48
CA SER A 37 -4.94 -10.16 3.79
C SER A 37 -4.71 -10.75 5.18
N ALA A 38 -3.46 -10.93 5.61
CA ALA A 38 -3.14 -11.40 6.96
C ALA A 38 -3.64 -10.44 8.04
N ILE A 39 -3.39 -9.13 7.86
CA ILE A 39 -3.85 -8.09 8.80
C ILE A 39 -5.39 -8.02 8.81
N ALA A 40 -6.02 -8.04 7.64
CA ALA A 40 -7.47 -7.99 7.53
C ALA A 40 -8.13 -9.21 8.19
N ALA A 41 -7.58 -10.41 8.00
CA ALA A 41 -8.08 -11.63 8.65
C ALA A 41 -7.97 -11.55 10.18
N PHE A 42 -6.87 -11.01 10.70
CA PHE A 42 -6.70 -10.79 12.13
C PHE A 42 -7.72 -9.80 12.69
N LEU A 43 -7.89 -8.64 12.04
CA LEU A 43 -8.86 -7.64 12.47
C LEU A 43 -10.29 -8.18 12.42
N ALA A 44 -10.66 -8.91 11.35
CA ALA A 44 -11.97 -9.53 11.22
C ALA A 44 -12.26 -10.52 12.36
N LEU A 45 -11.27 -11.29 12.81
CA LEU A 45 -11.41 -12.18 13.95
C LEU A 45 -11.67 -11.40 15.25
N VAL A 46 -10.93 -10.32 15.48
CA VAL A 46 -11.12 -9.46 16.65
C VAL A 46 -12.51 -8.83 16.65
N ASP A 47 -12.96 -8.33 15.50
CA ASP A 47 -14.30 -7.74 15.34
C ASP A 47 -15.40 -8.77 15.64
N LEU A 48 -15.25 -10.01 15.17
CA LEU A 48 -16.22 -11.08 15.46
C LEU A 48 -16.29 -11.41 16.96
N ILE A 49 -15.15 -11.47 17.64
CA ILE A 49 -15.10 -11.73 19.08
C ILE A 49 -15.77 -10.58 19.84
N MET A 50 -15.40 -9.34 19.53
CA MET A 50 -16.00 -8.16 20.17
C MET A 50 -17.49 -8.07 19.91
N SER A 51 -17.94 -8.29 18.66
CA SER A 51 -19.37 -8.31 18.32
C SER A 51 -20.12 -9.39 19.09
N SER A 52 -19.53 -10.59 19.26
CA SER A 52 -20.17 -11.68 19.99
C SER A 52 -20.31 -11.37 21.48
N ILE A 53 -19.27 -10.76 22.08
CA ILE A 53 -19.30 -10.33 23.48
C ILE A 53 -20.36 -9.26 23.66
N VAL A 54 -20.37 -8.22 22.83
CA VAL A 54 -21.33 -7.10 22.91
C VAL A 54 -22.77 -7.59 22.68
N SER A 55 -23.00 -8.46 21.70
CA SER A 55 -24.32 -9.06 21.49
C SER A 55 -24.78 -9.92 22.67
N GLY A 56 -23.87 -10.61 23.36
CA GLY A 56 -24.21 -11.42 24.53
C GLY A 56 -24.48 -10.64 25.82
N ILE A 57 -24.11 -9.36 25.89
CA ILE A 57 -24.38 -8.47 27.03
C ILE A 57 -25.51 -7.46 26.77
N LEU A 58 -25.75 -7.07 25.51
CA LEU A 58 -26.89 -6.21 25.13
C LEU A 58 -28.16 -6.99 24.78
N GLY A 59 -28.04 -8.27 24.42
CA GLY A 59 -29.17 -9.20 24.29
C GLY A 59 -29.47 -9.88 25.62
#